data_AF-A0A0S8CQ98-F1
#
_entry.id   AF-A0A0S8CQ98-F1
#
_cell.length_a   1.000
_cell.length_b   1.000
_cell.length_c   1.000
_cell.angle_alpha   90.00
_cell.angle_beta   90.00
_cell.angle_gamma   90.00
#
_symmetry.space_group_name_H-M   'P 1'
#
loop_
_entity.id
_entity.type
_entity.pdbx_description
1 polymer ?
#
loop_
_entity_poly.entity_id
_entity_poly.type
_entity_poly.pdbx_seq_one_letter_code
_entity_poly.pdbx_strand_id
1 'polypeptide(L)'
;MKKGNTVQFIKGLFYSILALLLVSNIINCGGGSSSGPVQIQAPKTLIQNFIAKHEIMVDKSLVDFYVAEEQPIVAAAVEKTIEEKKASGELEKLQQATFDFSNLQIAVIGEREAYVNDTPTKVIKVSVSGSYSMTQENNTSTIPANETIILEMVNNNWKVTEKVNPWREIDYKTKG
;
A
#
# COMPACT_ATOMS: atom_id res chain seq x y z
N MET A 1 -35.01 20.27 21.56
CA MET A 1 -34.95 20.47 20.10
C MET A 1 -33.57 20.05 19.60
N LYS A 2 -33.57 19.21 18.57
CA LYS A 2 -32.39 18.61 17.93
C LYS A 2 -31.50 19.68 17.28
N LYS A 3 -30.18 19.50 17.35
CA LYS A 3 -29.25 19.85 16.27
C LYS A 3 -28.10 18.83 16.27
N GLY A 4 -28.36 17.70 15.64
CA GLY A 4 -27.31 16.78 15.23
C GLY A 4 -26.60 17.40 14.04
N ASN A 5 -25.34 17.78 14.21
CA ASN A 5 -24.45 18.06 13.09
C ASN A 5 -23.93 16.72 12.60
N THR A 6 -24.72 16.08 11.74
CA THR A 6 -24.27 14.95 10.94
C THR A 6 -23.28 15.50 9.91
N VAL A 7 -21.99 15.39 10.21
CA VAL A 7 -20.95 15.55 9.19
C VAL A 7 -21.10 14.37 8.24
N GLN A 8 -21.74 14.61 7.10
CA GLN A 8 -21.81 13.64 6.02
C GLN A 8 -20.39 13.50 5.45
N PHE A 9 -19.75 12.38 5.77
CA PHE A 9 -18.52 11.97 5.12
C PHE A 9 -18.86 11.58 3.68
N ILE A 10 -18.36 12.37 2.73
CA ILE A 10 -18.39 12.04 1.30
C ILE A 10 -17.51 10.81 1.12
N LYS A 11 -18.14 9.64 1.04
CA LYS A 11 -17.55 8.44 0.42
C LYS A 11 -17.49 8.70 -1.09
N GLY A 12 -16.34 9.17 -1.56
CA GLY A 12 -16.06 9.39 -2.98
C GLY A 12 -14.68 10.03 -3.10
N LEU A 13 -13.76 9.62 -3.98
CA LEU A 13 -13.90 8.93 -5.26
C LEU A 13 -12.55 8.27 -5.58
N PHE A 14 -12.51 6.97 -5.79
CA PHE A 14 -11.52 6.37 -6.68
C PHE A 14 -12.28 5.66 -7.79
N TYR A 15 -12.61 6.47 -8.80
CA TYR A 15 -13.16 5.96 -10.05
C TYR A 15 -12.11 5.12 -10.77
N SER A 16 -12.56 3.90 -11.08
CA SER A 16 -12.20 3.04 -12.20
C SER A 16 -11.50 3.74 -13.37
N ILE A 17 -10.29 3.30 -13.70
CA ILE A 17 -9.89 3.21 -15.11
C ILE A 17 -9.56 1.74 -15.39
N LEU A 18 -10.60 1.07 -15.87
CA LEU A 18 -10.54 -0.18 -16.61
C LEU A 18 -9.90 0.15 -17.96
N ALA A 19 -8.68 -0.36 -18.20
CA ALA A 19 -8.14 -0.47 -19.55
C ALA A 19 -7.78 -1.94 -19.78
N LEU A 20 -8.61 -2.60 -20.59
CA LEU A 20 -8.33 -3.89 -21.21
C LEU A 20 -6.99 -3.83 -21.93
N LEU A 21 -6.07 -4.75 -21.63
CA LEU A 21 -5.24 -5.40 -22.66
C LEU A 21 -4.93 -6.83 -22.19
N LEU A 22 -5.74 -7.75 -22.70
CA LEU A 22 -5.40 -9.16 -22.80
C LEU A 22 -4.48 -9.37 -24.01
N VAL A 23 -3.76 -10.49 -23.97
CA VAL A 23 -2.92 -11.11 -25.03
C VAL A 23 -1.52 -10.47 -25.13
N SER A 24 -0.44 -11.14 -24.73
CA SER A 24 0.00 -12.40 -25.33
C SER A 24 0.96 -13.19 -24.41
N ASN A 25 0.70 -14.49 -24.24
CA ASN A 25 1.74 -15.51 -24.08
C ASN A 25 2.67 -15.42 -25.32
N ILE A 26 3.91 -15.88 -25.42
CA ILE A 26 4.54 -17.16 -25.06
C ILE A 26 6.07 -16.98 -25.31
N ILE A 27 6.89 -17.88 -24.73
CA ILE A 27 8.22 -18.37 -25.18
C ILE A 27 9.46 -17.74 -24.49
N ASN A 28 9.76 -18.35 -23.34
CA ASN A 28 11.11 -18.65 -22.89
C ASN A 28 11.76 -19.67 -23.87
N CYS A 29 12.75 -19.24 -24.65
CA CYS A 29 13.75 -20.10 -25.29
C CYS A 29 14.94 -19.23 -25.69
N GLY A 30 16.11 -19.47 -25.10
CA GLY A 30 17.35 -18.88 -25.58
C GLY A 30 18.35 -18.64 -24.46
N GLY A 31 19.16 -19.65 -24.18
CA GLY A 31 20.33 -19.53 -23.31
C GLY A 31 21.22 -18.38 -23.76
N GLY A 32 21.50 -17.50 -22.82
CA GLY A 32 22.48 -16.45 -22.94
C GLY A 32 22.71 -15.89 -21.55
N SER A 33 23.88 -16.19 -20.97
CA SER A 33 24.39 -15.48 -19.79
C SER A 33 24.62 -14.02 -20.17
N SER A 34 23.53 -13.26 -20.21
CA SER A 34 23.50 -11.82 -20.16
C SER A 34 23.23 -11.51 -18.70
N SER A 35 24.24 -11.01 -17.99
CA SER A 35 24.04 -10.26 -16.75
C SER A 35 23.23 -9.01 -17.07
N GLY A 36 21.92 -9.22 -17.29
CA GLY A 36 20.94 -8.16 -17.37
C GLY A 36 20.87 -7.44 -16.03
N PRO A 37 20.29 -6.23 -16.00
CA PRO A 37 20.11 -5.51 -14.75
C PRO A 37 19.41 -6.43 -13.75
N VAL A 38 19.97 -6.53 -12.54
CA VAL A 38 19.36 -7.27 -11.43
C VAL A 38 18.00 -6.65 -11.18
N GLN A 39 16.94 -7.32 -11.61
CA GLN A 39 15.58 -6.87 -11.41
C GLN A 39 15.31 -6.84 -9.91
N ILE A 40 14.92 -5.68 -9.36
CA ILE A 40 14.54 -5.60 -7.95
C ILE A 40 13.37 -6.55 -7.70
N GLN A 41 13.52 -7.42 -6.70
CA GLN A 41 12.41 -8.20 -6.18
C GLN A 41 11.62 -7.38 -5.17
N ALA A 42 10.29 -7.47 -5.23
CA ALA A 42 9.44 -6.81 -4.26
C ALA A 42 9.74 -7.34 -2.85
N PRO A 43 9.86 -6.48 -1.82
CA PRO A 43 10.08 -6.93 -0.45
C PRO A 43 8.77 -7.52 0.12
N LYS A 44 8.44 -8.76 -0.27
CA LYS A 44 7.13 -9.39 -0.02
C LYS A 44 6.72 -9.37 1.45
N THR A 45 7.61 -9.74 2.35
CA THR A 45 7.33 -9.74 3.81
C THR A 45 7.02 -8.34 4.34
N LEU A 46 7.71 -7.31 3.83
CA LEU A 46 7.41 -5.93 4.20
C LEU A 46 6.01 -5.55 3.73
N ILE A 47 5.66 -5.85 2.48
CA ILE A 47 4.35 -5.53 1.91
C ILE A 47 3.22 -6.29 2.64
N GLN A 48 3.40 -7.56 2.94
CA GLN A 48 2.41 -8.36 3.68
C GLN A 48 2.21 -7.82 5.11
N ASN A 49 3.29 -7.50 5.82
CA ASN A 49 3.20 -6.91 7.16
C ASN A 49 2.56 -5.51 7.12
N PHE A 50 2.87 -4.71 6.10
CA PHE A 50 2.23 -3.43 5.87
C PHE A 50 0.72 -3.61 5.68
N ILE A 51 0.28 -4.49 4.75
CA ILE A 51 -1.13 -4.76 4.49
C ILE A 51 -1.85 -5.22 5.78
N ALA A 52 -1.28 -6.18 6.52
CA ALA A 52 -1.89 -6.66 7.76
C ALA A 52 -2.15 -5.53 8.76
N LYS A 53 -1.17 -4.65 8.97
CA LYS A 53 -1.27 -3.54 9.93
C LYS A 53 -2.13 -2.39 9.40
N HIS A 54 -2.08 -2.13 8.10
CA HIS A 54 -2.86 -1.09 7.44
C HIS A 54 -4.34 -1.46 7.35
N GLU A 55 -4.68 -2.74 7.14
CA GLU A 55 -6.08 -3.21 7.12
C GLU A 55 -6.80 -2.92 8.44
N ILE A 56 -6.13 -3.16 9.57
CA ILE A 56 -6.74 -3.02 10.90
C ILE A 56 -6.55 -1.63 11.51
N MET A 57 -5.46 -0.93 11.16
CA MET A 57 -5.07 0.39 11.69
C MET A 57 -5.07 0.50 13.23
N VAL A 58 -4.91 -0.60 13.96
CA VAL A 58 -4.85 -0.61 15.44
C VAL A 58 -3.46 -0.89 16.01
N ASP A 59 -2.45 -1.02 15.15
CA ASP A 59 -1.07 -1.27 15.53
C ASP A 59 -0.20 -0.03 15.27
N LYS A 60 0.33 0.57 16.34
CA LYS A 60 1.16 1.78 16.27
C LYS A 60 2.45 1.60 15.45
N SER A 61 2.96 0.37 15.32
CA SER A 61 4.12 0.09 14.47
C SER A 61 3.82 0.20 12.97
N LEU A 62 2.56 0.39 12.55
CA LEU A 62 2.24 0.77 11.16
C LEU A 62 2.98 2.04 10.74
N VAL A 63 3.15 2.97 11.67
CA VAL A 63 3.84 4.26 11.44
C VAL A 63 5.26 4.04 10.91
N ASP A 64 5.96 3.01 11.40
CA ASP A 64 7.35 2.73 11.01
C ASP A 64 7.48 2.30 9.54
N PHE A 65 6.40 1.89 8.88
CA PHE A 65 6.44 1.58 7.46
C PHE A 65 6.57 2.84 6.59
N TYR A 66 6.12 3.99 7.07
CA TYR A 66 6.07 5.23 6.30
C TYR A 66 7.37 6.04 6.39
N VAL A 67 7.62 6.83 5.36
CA VAL A 67 8.67 7.88 5.36
C VAL A 67 8.41 8.90 6.48
N ALA A 68 9.47 9.48 7.03
CA ALA A 68 9.43 10.29 8.25
C ALA A 68 8.46 11.49 8.16
N GLU A 69 8.32 12.08 6.97
CA GLU A 69 7.45 13.22 6.68
C GLU A 69 5.96 12.87 6.71
N GLU A 70 5.61 11.58 6.62
CA GLU A 70 4.23 11.08 6.64
C GLU A 70 3.84 10.46 7.99
N GLN A 71 4.84 10.05 8.79
CA GLN A 71 4.62 9.42 10.11
C GLN A 71 3.69 10.20 11.05
N PRO A 72 3.75 11.53 11.21
CA PRO A 72 2.87 12.25 12.13
C PRO A 72 1.38 12.13 11.76
N ILE A 73 1.06 12.13 10.46
CA ILE A 73 -0.32 12.03 9.97
C ILE A 73 -0.84 10.61 10.16
N VAL A 74 -0.01 9.62 9.84
CA VAL A 74 -0.34 8.19 10.03
C VAL A 74 -0.51 7.88 11.51
N ALA A 75 0.37 8.37 12.38
CA ALA A 75 0.28 8.18 13.82
C ALA A 75 -1.03 8.73 14.40
N ALA A 76 -1.44 9.93 13.96
CA ALA A 76 -2.71 10.52 14.36
C ALA A 76 -3.92 9.70 13.89
N ALA A 77 -3.88 9.16 12.66
CA ALA A 77 -4.94 8.29 12.13
C ALA A 77 -5.03 6.96 12.89
N VAL A 78 -3.89 6.34 13.22
CA VAL A 78 -3.82 5.11 14.01
C VAL A 78 -4.34 5.34 15.42
N GLU A 79 -3.92 6.41 16.11
CA GLU A 79 -4.40 6.70 17.47
C GLU A 79 -5.91 6.89 17.49
N LYS A 80 -6.45 7.68 16.55
CA LYS A 80 -7.89 7.88 16.41
C LYS A 80 -8.62 6.56 16.18
N THR A 81 -8.09 5.70 15.31
CA THR A 81 -8.71 4.40 15.03
C THR A 81 -8.68 3.51 16.27
N ILE A 82 -7.58 3.49 17.03
CA ILE A 82 -7.48 2.76 18.30
C ILE A 82 -8.55 3.25 19.28
N GLU A 83 -8.74 4.55 19.45
CA GLU A 83 -9.77 5.10 20.34
C GLU A 83 -11.19 4.69 19.90
N GLU A 84 -11.49 4.79 18.61
CA GLU A 84 -12.79 4.40 18.04
C GLU A 84 -13.06 2.89 18.21
N LYS A 85 -12.07 2.05 17.96
CA LYS A 85 -12.16 0.58 18.12
C LYS A 85 -12.21 0.17 19.59
N LYS A 86 -11.57 0.93 20.48
CA LYS A 86 -11.69 0.74 21.93
C LYS A 86 -13.10 1.08 22.41
N ALA A 87 -13.66 2.20 21.96
CA ALA A 87 -15.00 2.64 22.34
C ALA A 87 -16.12 1.69 21.86
N SER A 88 -15.90 1.02 20.72
CA SER A 88 -16.83 0.02 20.17
C SER A 88 -16.62 -1.41 20.69
N GLY A 89 -15.54 -1.67 21.45
CA GLY A 89 -15.21 -3.01 21.94
C GLY A 89 -14.62 -3.96 20.89
N GLU A 90 -14.17 -3.43 19.74
CA GLU A 90 -13.59 -4.21 18.64
C GLU A 90 -12.05 -4.30 18.70
N LEU A 91 -11.41 -3.47 19.52
CA LEU A 91 -9.95 -3.32 19.53
C LEU A 91 -9.21 -4.65 19.74
N GLU A 92 -9.57 -5.42 20.77
CA GLU A 92 -8.89 -6.68 21.09
C GLU A 92 -9.03 -7.70 19.96
N LYS A 93 -10.22 -7.75 19.32
CA LYS A 93 -10.48 -8.65 18.18
C LYS A 93 -9.60 -8.32 16.99
N LEU A 94 -9.41 -7.04 16.71
CA LEU A 94 -8.56 -6.55 15.62
C LEU A 94 -7.08 -6.79 15.92
N GLN A 95 -6.65 -6.61 17.16
CA GLN A 95 -5.27 -6.86 17.59
C GLN A 95 -4.87 -8.33 17.53
N GLN A 96 -5.83 -9.24 17.64
CA GLN A 96 -5.61 -10.70 17.55
C GLN A 96 -5.88 -11.26 16.14
N ALA A 97 -6.22 -10.40 15.17
CA ALA A 97 -6.50 -10.83 13.82
C ALA A 97 -5.28 -11.49 13.17
N THR A 98 -5.52 -12.58 12.43
CA THR A 98 -4.48 -13.26 11.65
C THR A 98 -4.77 -13.15 10.16
N PHE A 99 -3.71 -13.20 9.35
CA PHE A 99 -3.78 -13.00 7.91
C PHE A 99 -3.14 -14.17 7.17
N ASP A 100 -3.83 -14.65 6.13
CA ASP A 100 -3.29 -15.59 5.16
C ASP A 100 -3.17 -14.91 3.79
N PHE A 101 -1.93 -14.71 3.37
CA PHE A 101 -1.56 -14.06 2.11
C PHE A 101 -1.22 -15.05 0.99
N SER A 102 -1.54 -16.34 1.14
CA SER A 102 -1.15 -17.39 0.16
C SER A 102 -1.68 -17.13 -1.26
N ASN A 103 -2.81 -16.44 -1.39
CA ASN A 103 -3.43 -16.09 -2.67
C ASN A 103 -3.08 -14.66 -3.15
N LEU A 104 -2.16 -13.99 -2.46
CA LEU A 104 -1.75 -12.62 -2.79
C LEU A 104 -0.56 -12.63 -3.76
N GLN A 105 -0.70 -11.92 -4.87
CA GLN A 105 0.37 -11.72 -5.85
C GLN A 105 0.98 -10.34 -5.65
N ILE A 106 2.29 -10.30 -5.40
CA ILE A 106 3.06 -9.07 -5.18
C ILE A 106 4.18 -9.01 -6.21
N ALA A 107 4.18 -7.96 -7.03
CA ALA A 107 5.14 -7.78 -8.11
C ALA A 107 5.63 -6.33 -8.22
N VAL A 108 6.90 -6.13 -8.52
CA VAL A 108 7.41 -4.81 -8.93
C VAL A 108 6.94 -4.55 -10.35
N ILE A 109 6.19 -3.48 -10.55
CA ILE A 109 5.66 -3.04 -11.86
C ILE A 109 6.31 -1.74 -12.35
N GLY A 110 7.22 -1.16 -11.56
CA GLY A 110 8.00 0.00 -11.95
C GLY A 110 9.17 0.24 -11.01
N GLU A 111 10.27 0.73 -11.56
CA GLU A 111 11.46 1.18 -10.84
C GLU A 111 11.91 2.50 -11.46
N ARG A 112 12.15 3.51 -10.64
CA ARG A 112 12.67 4.82 -11.05
C ARG A 112 13.60 5.38 -9.97
N GLU A 113 14.52 6.23 -10.40
CA GLU A 113 15.18 7.18 -9.49
C GLU A 113 14.34 8.46 -9.45
N ALA A 114 14.13 9.01 -8.26
CA ALA A 114 13.44 10.27 -8.03
C ALA A 114 14.27 11.15 -7.10
N TYR A 115 14.16 12.47 -7.24
CA TYR A 115 14.79 13.39 -6.31
C TYR A 115 13.82 13.68 -5.15
N VAL A 116 14.19 13.29 -3.94
CA VAL A 116 13.46 13.59 -2.70
C VAL A 116 14.37 14.50 -1.88
N ASN A 117 13.93 15.74 -1.63
CA ASN A 117 14.74 16.77 -0.97
C ASN A 117 16.15 16.91 -1.61
N ASP A 118 16.18 17.07 -2.94
CA ASP A 118 17.40 17.19 -3.77
C ASP A 118 18.37 16.00 -3.71
N THR A 119 17.96 14.89 -3.10
CA THR A 119 18.75 13.66 -3.01
C THR A 119 18.19 12.61 -3.97
N PRO A 120 19.02 11.99 -4.83
CA PRO A 120 18.58 10.89 -5.68
C PRO A 120 18.22 9.69 -4.81
N THR A 121 16.98 9.24 -4.93
CA THR A 121 16.40 8.16 -4.14
C THR A 121 15.78 7.13 -5.05
N LYS A 122 16.00 5.85 -4.73
CA LYS A 122 15.40 4.74 -5.45
C LYS A 122 13.94 4.59 -5.06
N VAL A 123 13.05 4.53 -6.04
CA VAL A 123 11.61 4.37 -5.85
C VAL A 123 11.11 3.18 -6.68
N ILE A 124 10.29 2.33 -6.07
CA ILE A 124 9.62 1.22 -6.75
C ILE A 124 8.10 1.33 -6.62
N LYS A 125 7.42 0.89 -7.68
CA LYS A 125 5.97 0.71 -7.75
C LYS A 125 5.67 -0.77 -7.64
N VAL A 126 4.94 -1.15 -6.61
CA VAL A 126 4.56 -2.53 -6.33
C VAL A 126 3.07 -2.70 -6.60
N SER A 127 2.70 -3.67 -7.43
CA SER A 127 1.31 -4.10 -7.57
C SER A 127 1.03 -5.24 -6.59
N VAL A 128 -0.13 -5.14 -5.94
CA VAL A 128 -0.69 -6.18 -5.08
C VAL A 128 -2.04 -6.58 -5.69
N SER A 129 -2.19 -7.85 -6.06
CA SER A 129 -3.41 -8.37 -6.68
C SER A 129 -3.80 -9.73 -6.12
N GLY A 130 -5.07 -10.12 -6.30
CA GLY A 130 -5.62 -11.39 -5.82
C GLY A 130 -6.51 -11.19 -4.59
N SER A 131 -6.28 -11.98 -3.56
CA SER A 131 -7.03 -11.87 -2.30
C SER A 131 -6.23 -12.43 -1.12
N TYR A 132 -6.59 -12.03 0.09
CA TYR A 132 -6.09 -12.62 1.34
C TYR A 132 -7.24 -12.92 2.28
N SER A 133 -7.00 -13.79 3.24
CA SER A 133 -7.98 -14.09 4.28
C SER A 133 -7.59 -13.39 5.57
N MET A 134 -8.55 -12.77 6.23
CA MET A 134 -8.42 -12.23 7.57
C MET A 134 -9.29 -13.06 8.51
N THR A 135 -8.71 -13.58 9.59
CA THR A 135 -9.44 -14.33 10.61
C THR A 135 -9.50 -13.53 11.90
N GLN A 136 -10.71 -13.32 12.40
CA GLN A 136 -11.01 -12.67 13.68
C GLN A 136 -11.89 -13.61 14.49
N GLU A 137 -11.46 -13.97 15.70
CA GLU A 137 -12.17 -14.93 16.55
C GLU A 137 -12.48 -16.24 15.78
N ASN A 138 -13.76 -16.46 15.42
CA ASN A 138 -14.23 -17.64 14.70
C ASN A 138 -14.68 -17.34 13.26
N ASN A 139 -14.46 -16.12 12.77
CA ASN A 139 -14.88 -15.69 11.43
C ASN A 139 -13.67 -15.44 10.55
N THR A 140 -13.68 -16.04 9.37
CA THR A 140 -12.71 -15.75 8.31
C THR A 140 -13.40 -15.03 7.17
N SER A 141 -12.88 -13.87 6.79
CA SER A 141 -13.32 -13.12 5.61
C SER A 141 -12.23 -13.14 4.54
N THR A 142 -12.63 -13.24 3.28
CA THR A 142 -11.74 -13.07 2.13
C THR A 142 -11.82 -11.63 1.63
N ILE A 143 -10.67 -10.97 1.58
CA ILE A 143 -10.54 -9.57 1.19
C ILE A 143 -9.86 -9.51 -0.19
N PRO A 144 -10.51 -8.93 -1.22
CA PRO A 144 -9.89 -8.76 -2.52
C PRO A 144 -8.82 -7.67 -2.45
N ALA A 145 -7.69 -7.90 -3.11
CA ALA A 145 -6.61 -6.92 -3.24
C ALA A 145 -6.43 -6.54 -4.71
N ASN A 146 -6.41 -5.23 -4.98
CA ASN A 146 -6.05 -4.66 -6.27
C ASN A 146 -5.49 -3.26 -6.05
N GLU A 147 -4.28 -3.20 -5.51
CA GLU A 147 -3.67 -1.98 -5.03
C GLU A 147 -2.28 -1.78 -5.61
N THR A 148 -1.82 -0.54 -5.56
CA THR A 148 -0.45 -0.17 -5.87
C THR A 148 0.15 0.51 -4.65
N ILE A 149 1.32 0.03 -4.22
CA ILE A 149 2.10 0.61 -3.14
C ILE A 149 3.37 1.22 -3.74
N ILE A 150 3.67 2.46 -3.37
CA ILE A 150 4.95 3.09 -3.72
C ILE A 150 5.91 2.94 -2.55
N LEU A 151 7.11 2.45 -2.84
CA LEU A 151 8.17 2.33 -1.86
C LEU A 151 9.36 3.22 -2.23
N GLU A 152 9.86 3.96 -1.26
CA GLU A 152 11.06 4.77 -1.30
C GLU A 152 12.18 4.08 -0.52
N MET A 153 13.42 4.10 -1.03
CA MET A 153 14.59 3.60 -0.31
C MET A 153 15.14 4.67 0.64
N VAL A 154 14.95 4.50 1.94
CA VAL A 154 15.45 5.41 2.98
C VAL A 154 16.43 4.66 3.88
N ASN A 155 17.68 5.12 3.97
CA ASN A 155 18.73 4.51 4.80
C ASN A 155 18.83 2.98 4.58
N ASN A 156 18.84 2.55 3.32
CA ASN A 156 18.88 1.13 2.91
C ASN A 156 17.67 0.29 3.36
N ASN A 157 16.54 0.93 3.68
CA ASN A 157 15.27 0.28 4.01
C ASN A 157 14.16 0.82 3.10
N TRP A 158 13.28 -0.07 2.64
CA TRP A 158 12.08 0.35 1.92
C TRP A 158 11.06 0.96 2.88
N LYS A 159 10.50 2.11 2.52
CA LYS A 159 9.45 2.81 3.23
C LYS A 159 8.30 3.13 2.28
N VAL A 160 7.07 3.05 2.78
CA VAL A 160 5.87 3.46 2.05
C VAL A 160 5.84 4.98 1.98
N THR A 161 5.46 5.50 0.81
CA THR A 161 5.18 6.92 0.62
C THR A 161 3.91 7.09 -0.22
N GLU A 162 3.08 8.03 0.18
CA GLU A 162 1.90 8.47 -0.58
C GLU A 162 2.15 9.76 -1.38
N LYS A 163 3.15 10.54 -0.97
CA LYS A 163 3.52 11.82 -1.60
C LYS A 163 4.40 11.65 -2.83
N VAL A 164 5.40 10.77 -2.78
CA VAL A 164 6.34 10.60 -3.88
C VAL A 164 5.78 9.59 -4.88
N ASN A 165 5.41 10.07 -6.07
CA ASN A 165 4.97 9.19 -7.15
C ASN A 165 5.58 9.66 -8.48
N PRO A 166 6.75 9.12 -8.87
CA PRO A 166 7.44 9.52 -10.09
C PRO A 166 6.71 9.08 -11.37
N TRP A 167 5.58 8.37 -11.25
CA TRP A 167 4.71 7.98 -12.37
C TRP A 167 3.46 8.86 -12.50
N ARG A 168 3.21 9.83 -11.61
CA ARG A 168 2.21 10.87 -11.90
C ARG A 168 2.79 11.77 -12.98
N GLU A 169 2.14 11.80 -14.15
CA GLU A 169 2.43 12.83 -15.14
C GLU A 169 2.21 14.19 -14.48
N ILE A 170 3.24 15.04 -14.48
CA ILE A 170 3.03 16.46 -14.22
C ILE A 170 2.27 16.95 -15.44
N ASP A 171 0.97 17.20 -15.26
CA ASP A 171 0.11 17.74 -16.29
C ASP A 171 0.57 19.19 -16.56
N TYR A 172 1.59 19.36 -17.41
CA TYR A 172 2.08 20.67 -17.87
C TYR A 172 1.12 21.31 -18.87
N LYS A 173 -0.18 21.29 -18.59
CA LYS A 173 -1.17 22.02 -19.37
C LYS A 173 -1.93 22.99 -18.49
N THR A 174 -1.91 24.24 -18.94
CA THR A 174 -2.76 25.38 -18.56
C THR A 174 -2.35 26.22 -17.35
N LYS A 175 -1.22 26.93 -17.48
CA LYS A 175 -1.22 28.39 -17.26
C LYS A 175 -0.40 29.05 -18.37
N GLY A 176 -1.07 29.30 -19.49
CA GLY A 176 -0.71 30.39 -20.39
C GLY A 176 -1.26 31.71 -19.87
#